data_AF-A0A7C3WGQ7-F1
#
_entry.id   AF-A0A7C3WGQ7-F1
#
_cell.length_a   1.000
_cell.length_b   1.000
_cell.length_c   1.000
_cell.angle_alpha   90.00
_cell.angle_beta   90.00
_cell.angle_gamma   90.00
#
_symmetry.space_group_name_H-M   'P 1'
#
loop_
_entity.id
_entity.type
_entity.pdbx_description
1 polymer ?
#
loop_
_entity_poly.entity_id
_entity_poly.type
_entity_poly.pdbx_seq_one_letter_code
_entity_poly.pdbx_strand_id
1 'polypeptide(L)' 'MMETPQNYRKKQALICILVFVCIAVAFLTDRAVVAVGAILVACGLCYWAAKMQPEPPPELHHH' A
#
# COMPACT_ATOMS: atom_id res chain seq x y z
N MET A 1 -6.88 -13.81 13.98
CA MET A 1 -7.88 -13.52 12.91
C MET A 1 -7.26 -13.98 11.62
N MET A 2 -7.79 -15.02 10.97
CA MET A 2 -7.40 -15.33 9.59
C MET A 2 -7.93 -14.17 8.72
N GLU A 3 -7.04 -13.41 8.09
CA GLU A 3 -7.42 -12.21 7.36
C GLU A 3 -7.84 -12.67 5.96
N THR A 4 -9.12 -13.04 5.79
CA THR A 4 -9.65 -13.58 4.52
C THR A 4 -9.01 -12.92 3.28
N PRO A 5 -8.71 -13.65 2.19
CA PRO A 5 -7.99 -13.12 1.02
C PRO A 5 -8.66 -11.90 0.38
N GLN A 6 -9.93 -11.65 0.69
CA GLN A 6 -10.64 -10.43 0.32
C GLN A 6 -10.17 -9.21 1.14
N ASN A 7 -9.96 -9.36 2.45
CA ASN A 7 -9.46 -8.29 3.31
C ASN A 7 -8.02 -7.92 2.97
N TYR A 8 -7.16 -8.91 2.67
CA TYR A 8 -5.80 -8.66 2.17
C TYR A 8 -5.81 -7.78 0.90
N ARG A 9 -6.63 -8.16 -0.09
CA ARG A 9 -6.78 -7.40 -1.36
C ARG A 9 -7.30 -5.98 -1.13
N LYS A 10 -8.28 -5.80 -0.25
CA LYS A 10 -8.78 -4.47 0.13
C LYS A 10 -7.69 -3.61 0.78
N LYS A 11 -6.87 -4.21 1.63
CA LYS A 11 -5.76 -3.54 2.32
C LYS A 11 -4.67 -3.10 1.36
N GLN A 12 -4.27 -3.96 0.41
CA GLN A 12 -3.36 -3.58 -0.67
C GLN A 12 -3.94 -2.47 -1.55
N ALA A 13 -5.21 -2.55 -1.94
CA ALA A 13 -5.86 -1.51 -2.74
C ALA A 13 -5.86 -0.14 -2.03
N LEU A 14 -6.14 -0.13 -0.71
CA LEU A 14 -6.06 1.09 0.09
C LEU A 14 -4.64 1.65 0.16
N ILE A 15 -3.62 0.80 0.32
CA ILE A 15 -2.23 1.24 0.32
C ILE A 15 -1.86 1.85 -1.04
N CYS A 16 -2.27 1.24 -2.16
CA CYS A 16 -2.05 1.79 -3.49
C CYS A 16 -2.69 3.17 -3.65
N ILE A 17 -3.96 3.34 -3.24
CA ILE A 17 -4.65 4.63 -3.27
C ILE A 17 -3.88 5.67 -2.44
N LEU A 18 -3.42 5.30 -1.26
CA LEU A 18 -2.66 6.20 -0.38
C LEU A 18 -1.34 6.65 -1.02
N VAL A 19 -0.64 5.75 -1.72
CA VAL A 19 0.57 6.09 -2.48
C VAL A 19 0.26 7.08 -3.61
N PHE A 20 -0.83 6.87 -4.36
CA PHE A 20 -1.24 7.82 -5.40
C PHE A 20 -1.56 9.21 -4.84
N VAL A 21 -2.21 9.27 -3.67
CA VAL A 21 -2.47 10.55 -2.99
C VAL A 21 -1.16 11.23 -2.59
N CYS A 22 -0.19 10.50 -2.02
CA CYS A 22 1.12 11.06 -1.69
C CYS A 22 1.83 11.62 -2.93
N ILE A 23 1.77 10.92 -4.07
CA ILE A 23 2.34 11.39 -5.34
C ILE A 23 1.62 12.65 -5.82
N ALA A 24 0.28 12.68 -5.81
CA ALA A 24 -0.50 13.86 -6.21
C ALA A 24 -0.18 15.08 -5.34
N VAL A 25 -0.05 14.90 -4.02
CA VAL A 25 0.35 15.96 -3.08
C VAL A 25 1.75 16.47 -3.40
N ALA A 26 2.68 15.60 -3.78
CA ALA A 26 4.03 16.00 -4.17
C ALA A 26 4.05 16.87 -5.44
N PHE A 27 3.10 16.67 -6.38
CA PHE A 27 2.97 17.50 -7.58
C PHE A 27 2.23 18.83 -7.35
N LEU A 28 1.33 18.89 -6.38
CA LEU A 28 0.49 20.07 -6.12
C LEU A 28 1.09 21.03 -5.08
N THR A 29 2.19 20.68 -4.44
CA THR A 29 2.82 21.51 -3.40
C THR A 29 3.94 22.38 -3.96
N ASP A 30 3.91 23.68 -3.64
CA ASP A 30 5.00 24.61 -3.96
C ASP A 30 6.19 24.48 -2.98
N ARG A 31 6.03 23.71 -1.90
CA ARG A 31 7.05 23.54 -0.86
C ARG A 31 7.85 22.26 -1.07
N ALA A 32 9.14 22.41 -1.39
CA ALA A 32 10.06 21.29 -1.60
C ALA A 32 10.09 20.30 -0.42
N VAL A 33 10.06 20.79 0.82
CA VAL A 33 10.06 19.94 2.02
C VAL A 33 8.82 19.04 2.08
N VAL A 34 7.66 19.55 1.66
CA VAL A 34 6.40 18.79 1.64
C VAL A 34 6.44 17.74 0.53
N ALA A 35 6.99 18.07 -0.64
CA ALA A 35 7.16 17.11 -1.73
C ALA A 35 8.08 15.96 -1.33
N VAL A 36 9.26 16.28 -0.77
CA VAL A 36 10.21 15.27 -0.27
C VAL A 36 9.58 14.40 0.82
N GLY A 37 8.88 15.02 1.78
CA GLY A 37 8.17 14.30 2.83
C GLY A 37 7.10 13.34 2.27
N ALA A 38 6.31 13.77 1.29
CA ALA A 38 5.28 12.95 0.67
C ALA A 38 5.87 11.73 -0.06
N ILE A 39 7.00 11.90 -0.77
CA ILE A 39 7.69 10.80 -1.43
C ILE A 39 8.29 9.82 -0.42
N LEU A 40 8.89 10.32 0.68
CA LEU A 40 9.41 9.45 1.75
C LEU A 40 8.30 8.62 2.40
N VAL A 41 7.12 9.22 2.63
CA VAL A 41 5.94 8.50 3.15
C VAL A 41 5.48 7.44 2.15
N ALA A 42 5.41 7.75 0.85
CA ALA A 42 5.08 6.78 -0.18
C ALA A 42 6.04 5.58 -0.20
N CYS A 43 7.35 5.83 -0.12
CA CYS A 43 8.37 4.78 -0.02
C CYS A 43 8.17 3.90 1.23
N GLY A 44 7.87 4.51 2.37
CA GLY A 44 7.58 3.79 3.62
C GLY A 44 6.35 2.88 3.51
N LEU A 45 5.30 3.36 2.86
CA LEU A 45 4.09 2.58 2.60
C LEU A 45 4.35 1.39 1.67
N CYS A 46 5.13 1.59 0.60
CA CYS A 46 5.55 0.51 -0.30
C CYS A 46 6.39 -0.54 0.43
N TYR A 47 7.34 -0.10 1.26
CA TYR A 47 8.18 -1.00 2.05
C TYR A 47 7.35 -1.79 3.07
N TRP A 48 6.38 -1.15 3.72
CA TRP A 48 5.48 -1.81 4.66
C TRP A 48 4.55 -2.82 3.95
N ALA A 49 4.01 -2.46 2.79
CA ALA A 49 3.20 -3.36 1.97
C ALA A 49 3.99 -4.58 1.50
N ALA A 50 5.27 -4.42 1.14
CA ALA A 50 6.14 -5.52 0.73
C ALA A 50 6.34 -6.57 1.84
N LYS A 51 6.18 -6.20 3.12
CA LYS A 51 6.23 -7.12 4.26
C LYS A 51 4.92 -7.85 4.53
N MET A 52 3.82 -7.46 3.89
CA MET A 52 2.56 -8.19 3.98
C MET A 52 2.64 -9.42 3.06
N GLN A 53 3.03 -10.56 3.63
CA GLN A 53 2.96 -11.83 2.90
C GLN A 53 1.54 -12.04 2.37
N PRO A 54 1.36 -12.41 1.09
CA PRO A 54 0.07 -12.87 0.61
C PRO A 54 -0.27 -14.15 1.37
N GLU A 55 -1.46 -14.21 1.98
CA GLU A 55 -2.00 -15.49 2.44
C GLU A 55 -2.02 -16.42 1.22
N PRO A 56 -1.45 -17.63 1.30
CA PRO A 56 -1.56 -18.59 0.22
C PRO A 56 -3.06 -18.76 -0.11
N PRO A 57 -3.43 -18.82 -1.40
CA PRO A 57 -4.82 -18.90 -1.79
C PRO A 57 -5.51 -20.04 -1.03
N PRO A 58 -6.74 -19.85 -0.50
CA PRO A 58 -7.42 -20.87 0.31
C PRO A 58 -7.87 -22.13 -0.47
N GLU A 59 -7.31 -22.40 -1.66
CA GLU A 59 -7.72 -23.51 -2.52
C GLU A 59 -6.53 -24.30 -3.09
N LEU A 60 -5.74 -24.93 -2.22
CA LEU A 60 -4.90 -26.06 -2.62
C LEU A 60 -5.18 -27.32 -1.78
N HIS A 61 -6.41 -27.47 -1.27
CA HIS A 61 -6.86 -28.62 -0.47
C HIS A 61 -8.12 -29.32 -0.99
N HIS A 62 -8.56 -29.06 -2.22
CA HIS A 62 -9.65 -29.83 -2.82
C HIS A 62 -9.32 -30.29 -4.25
N HIS A 63 -8.99 -31.58 -4.33
CA HIS A 63 -9.01 -32.53 -5.46
C HIS A 63 -7.98 -32.40 -6.59
#